data_AF-A0A2T4TZY1-F1
#
_entry.id   AF-A0A2T4TZY1-F1
#
_cell.length_a   1.000
_cell.length_b   1.000
_cell.length_c   1.000
_cell.angle_alpha   90.00
_cell.angle_beta   90.00
_cell.angle_gamma   90.00
#
_symmetry.space_group_name_H-M   'P 1'
#
loop_
_entity.id
_entity.type
_entity.pdbx_description
1 polymer ?
#
loop_
_entity_poly.entity_id
_entity_poly.type
_entity_poly.pdbx_seq_one_letter_code
_entity_poly.pdbx_strand_id
1 'polypeptide(L)'
;MFYMIEFDQKPGIARKQVSEAYQRFADHFAKLLPQFKLVGFFSRDLLGHRPQYLALWEFSAYADLDAWNNLWTTDEEGRRLARELSELAQDWDAKVLAKLL
;
A
#
# COMPACT_ATOMS: atom_id res chain seq x y z
N MET A 1 7.52 11.40 7.72
CA MET A 1 7.14 11.52 6.29
C MET A 1 6.09 10.46 6.00
N PHE A 2 5.34 10.61 4.91
CA PHE A 2 4.33 9.62 4.54
C PHE A 2 4.56 9.10 3.13
N TYR A 3 4.38 7.80 2.95
CA TYR A 3 4.30 7.16 1.65
C TYR A 3 2.83 6.84 1.40
N MET A 4 2.24 7.55 0.45
CA MET A 4 0.84 7.40 0.09
C MET A 4 0.74 6.57 -1.19
N ILE A 5 -0.12 5.57 -1.16
CA ILE A 5 -0.40 4.70 -2.30
C ILE A 5 -1.90 4.81 -2.60
N GLU A 6 -2.22 5.06 -3.85
CA GLU A 6 -3.60 5.16 -4.33
C GLU A 6 -3.79 4.18 -5.49
N PHE A 7 -4.97 3.57 -5.57
CA PHE A 7 -5.31 2.66 -6.66
C PHE A 7 -6.82 2.47 -6.76
N ASP A 8 -7.27 1.90 -7.87
CA ASP A 8 -8.64 1.45 -8.08
C ASP A 8 -8.74 -0.07 -8.01
N GLN A 9 -9.89 -0.60 -7.61
CA GLN A 9 -10.15 -2.02 -7.84
C GLN A 9 -10.49 -2.26 -9.32
N LYS A 10 -10.19 -3.45 -9.82
CA LYS A 10 -10.63 -3.87 -11.16
C LYS A 10 -12.14 -4.14 -11.19
N PRO A 11 -12.78 -4.06 -12.38
CA PRO A 11 -14.19 -4.37 -12.52
C PRO A 11 -14.55 -5.76 -11.99
N GLY A 12 -15.66 -5.89 -11.26
CA GLY A 12 -16.15 -7.16 -10.71
C GLY A 12 -15.45 -7.62 -9.42
N ILE A 13 -14.37 -6.96 -8.97
CA ILE A 13 -13.74 -7.25 -7.70
C ILE A 13 -14.56 -6.68 -6.54
N ALA A 14 -14.81 -7.48 -5.52
CA ALA A 14 -15.49 -7.02 -4.31
C ALA A 14 -14.52 -6.28 -3.38
N ARG A 15 -14.99 -5.23 -2.71
CA ARG A 15 -14.21 -4.45 -1.73
C ARG A 15 -13.53 -5.31 -0.67
N LYS A 16 -14.22 -6.36 -0.22
CA LYS A 16 -13.69 -7.33 0.76
C LYS A 16 -12.43 -8.05 0.26
N GLN A 17 -12.38 -8.43 -1.02
CA GLN A 17 -11.21 -9.10 -1.60
C GLN A 17 -9.99 -8.18 -1.57
N VAL A 18 -10.19 -6.91 -1.92
CA VAL A 18 -9.13 -5.89 -1.87
C VAL A 18 -8.64 -5.68 -0.44
N SER A 19 -9.55 -5.47 0.51
CA SER A 19 -9.16 -5.22 1.91
C SER A 19 -8.44 -6.40 2.55
N GLU A 20 -8.86 -7.63 2.27
CA GLU A 20 -8.20 -8.82 2.80
C GLU A 20 -6.82 -9.04 2.17
N ALA A 21 -6.68 -8.81 0.87
CA ALA A 21 -5.38 -8.88 0.19
C ALA A 21 -4.42 -7.79 0.70
N TYR A 22 -4.91 -6.56 0.85
CA TYR A 22 -4.11 -5.46 1.39
C TYR A 22 -3.70 -5.72 2.84
N GLN A 23 -4.58 -6.28 3.67
CA GLN A 23 -4.26 -6.63 5.06
C GLN A 23 -3.11 -7.66 5.12
N ARG A 24 -3.19 -8.74 4.33
CA ARG A 24 -2.12 -9.75 4.28
C ARG A 24 -0.79 -9.15 3.83
N PHE A 25 -0.82 -8.31 2.79
CA PHE A 25 0.34 -7.56 2.33
C PHE A 25 0.91 -6.69 3.46
N ALA A 26 0.08 -5.84 4.07
CA ALA A 26 0.53 -4.92 5.10
C ALA A 26 1.10 -5.63 6.33
N ASP A 27 0.46 -6.70 6.81
CA ASP A 27 0.92 -7.49 7.95
C ASP A 27 2.27 -8.17 7.70
N HIS A 28 2.52 -8.59 6.45
CA HIS A 28 3.80 -9.17 6.06
C HIS A 28 4.90 -8.11 6.06
N PHE A 29 4.68 -6.98 5.39
CA PHE A 29 5.67 -5.90 5.30
C PHE A 29 5.96 -5.25 6.65
N ALA A 30 4.95 -5.04 7.50
CA ALA A 30 5.12 -4.46 8.83
C ALA A 30 6.01 -5.31 9.75
N LYS A 31 6.08 -6.63 9.55
CA LYS A 31 6.99 -7.52 10.29
C LYS A 31 8.44 -7.34 9.86
N LEU A 32 8.67 -7.11 8.57
CA LEU A 32 10.01 -7.02 7.98
C LEU A 32 10.59 -5.61 8.07
N LEU A 33 9.74 -4.59 8.04
CA LEU A 33 10.11 -3.18 8.11
C LEU A 33 9.31 -2.46 9.22
N PRO A 34 9.58 -2.75 10.50
CA PRO A 34 8.84 -2.17 11.63
C PRO A 34 8.95 -0.64 11.74
N GLN A 35 9.97 -0.04 11.10
CA GLN A 35 10.12 1.41 10.99
C GLN A 35 9.14 2.05 9.98
N PHE A 36 8.52 1.25 9.12
CA PHE A 36 7.52 1.67 8.13
C PHE A 36 6.13 1.31 8.64
N LYS A 37 5.43 2.28 9.20
CA LYS A 37 4.17 2.04 9.94
C LYS A 37 2.96 2.30 9.06
N LEU A 38 2.05 1.34 8.93
CA LEU A 38 0.76 1.61 8.30
C LEU A 38 -0.06 2.54 9.21
N VAL A 39 -0.33 3.76 8.74
CA VAL A 39 -1.24 4.70 9.40
C VAL A 39 -2.69 4.27 9.16
N GLY A 40 -2.99 3.81 7.95
CA GLY A 40 -4.29 3.23 7.64
C GLY A 40 -4.47 2.87 6.16
N PHE A 41 -5.47 2.02 5.94
CA PHE A 41 -5.99 1.67 4.62
C PHE A 41 -7.44 2.12 4.54
N PHE A 42 -7.72 2.99 3.58
CA PHE A 42 -8.99 3.70 3.45
C PHE A 42 -9.59 3.38 2.09
N SER A 43 -10.90 3.23 2.06
CA SER A 43 -11.68 3.24 0.83
C SER A 43 -12.53 4.49 0.80
N ARG A 44 -12.64 5.12 -0.36
CA ARG A 44 -13.52 6.27 -0.54
C ARG A 44 -14.98 5.81 -0.59
N ASP A 45 -15.83 6.45 0.21
CA ASP A 45 -17.28 6.23 0.19
C ASP A 45 -17.98 7.48 -0.40
N LEU A 46 -18.86 7.26 -1.37
CA LEU A 46 -19.91 8.18 -1.85
C LEU A 46 -19.62 9.43 -2.73
N LEU A 47 -18.42 9.98 -2.90
CA LEU A 47 -18.22 11.16 -3.80
C LEU A 47 -16.86 11.19 -4.56
N GLY A 48 -16.92 11.21 -5.90
CA GLY A 48 -15.79 11.51 -6.80
C GLY A 48 -15.31 10.37 -7.70
N HIS A 49 -14.67 10.72 -8.83
CA HIS A 49 -14.10 9.78 -9.80
C HIS A 49 -12.66 9.41 -9.43
N ARG A 50 -12.45 8.25 -8.77
CA ARG A 50 -11.14 7.61 -8.56
C ARG A 50 -10.10 8.49 -7.81
N PRO A 51 -8.99 7.93 -7.30
CA PRO A 51 -8.81 6.52 -6.96
C PRO A 51 -9.71 6.07 -5.79
N GLN A 52 -10.13 4.80 -5.80
CA GLN A 52 -11.06 4.22 -4.82
C GLN A 52 -10.42 3.89 -3.47
N TYR A 53 -9.14 3.53 -3.47
CA TYR A 53 -8.40 3.12 -2.28
C TYR A 53 -7.19 4.00 -2.06
N LEU A 54 -6.88 4.21 -0.78
CA LEU A 54 -5.72 4.95 -0.31
C LEU A 54 -5.10 4.20 0.85
N ALA A 55 -3.80 3.98 0.79
CA ALA A 55 -3.00 3.52 1.91
C ALA A 55 -1.98 4.59 2.29
N LEU A 56 -1.81 4.80 3.59
CA LEU A 56 -0.86 5.77 4.12
C LEU A 56 0.11 5.08 5.05
N TRP A 57 1.39 5.14 4.73
CA TRP A 57 2.47 4.61 5.54
C TRP A 57 3.31 5.75 6.09
N GLU A 58 3.71 5.69 7.34
CA GLU A 58 4.61 6.65 7.99
C GLU A 58 6.01 6.06 8.10
N PHE A 59 7.01 6.90 7.82
CA PHE A 59 8.42 6.56 7.94
C PHE A 59 9.24 7.80 8.32
N SER A 60 10.48 7.59 8.79
CA SER A 60 11.27 8.65 9.44
C SER A 60 12.37 9.23 8.57
N ALA A 61 12.93 8.45 7.64
CA ALA A 61 14.02 8.85 6.76
C ALA A 61 13.90 8.26 5.36
N TYR A 62 14.47 8.91 4.33
CA TYR A 62 14.50 8.34 2.98
C TYR A 62 15.23 6.99 2.91
N ALA A 63 16.18 6.73 3.81
CA ALA A 63 16.81 5.42 3.95
C ALA A 63 15.81 4.30 4.26
N ASP A 64 14.65 4.61 4.87
CA ASP A 64 13.59 3.63 5.11
C ASP A 64 12.90 3.22 3.79
N LEU A 65 12.81 4.12 2.81
CA LEU A 65 12.33 3.79 1.45
C LEU A 65 13.35 2.94 0.70
N ASP A 66 14.65 3.21 0.89
CA ASP A 66 15.70 2.37 0.32
C ASP A 66 15.64 0.94 0.89
N ALA A 67 15.39 0.81 2.20
CA ALA A 67 15.17 -0.48 2.84
C ALA A 67 13.94 -1.21 2.27
N TRP A 68 12.84 -0.51 2.04
CA TRP A 68 11.66 -1.05 1.34
C TRP A 68 12.02 -1.54 -0.07
N ASN A 69 12.72 -0.74 -0.85
CA ASN A 69 13.15 -1.09 -2.20
C ASN A 69 14.07 -2.31 -2.22
N ASN A 70 15.00 -2.40 -1.27
CA ASN A 70 15.91 -3.53 -1.15
C ASN A 70 15.18 -4.81 -0.71
N LEU A 71 14.18 -4.71 0.17
CA LEU A 71 13.39 -5.85 0.63
C LEU A 71 12.72 -6.57 -0.55
N TRP A 72 12.25 -5.83 -1.56
CA TRP A 72 11.68 -6.41 -2.77
C TRP A 72 12.60 -7.33 -3.55
N THR A 73 13.92 -7.24 -3.38
CA THR A 73 14.87 -8.12 -4.07
C THR A 73 14.94 -9.51 -3.43
N THR A 74 14.77 -9.59 -2.11
CA THR A 74 14.92 -10.84 -1.35
C THR A 74 13.61 -11.44 -0.85
N ASP A 75 12.53 -10.65 -0.78
CA ASP A 75 11.25 -11.09 -0.21
C ASP A 75 10.30 -11.70 -1.25
N GLU A 76 10.44 -13.01 -1.47
CA GLU A 76 9.58 -13.78 -2.39
C GLU A 76 8.10 -13.74 -2.00
N GLU A 77 7.80 -13.82 -0.70
CA GLU A 77 6.44 -13.83 -0.20
C GLU A 77 5.79 -12.45 -0.36
N GLY A 78 6.51 -11.37 -0.04
CA GLY A 78 6.07 -10.00 -0.32
C GLY A 78 5.78 -9.79 -1.80
N ARG A 79 6.65 -10.28 -2.70
CA ARG A 79 6.40 -10.29 -4.16
C ARG A 79 5.19 -11.10 -4.56
N ARG A 80 4.89 -12.21 -3.89
CA ARG A 80 3.70 -13.03 -4.14
C ARG A 80 2.43 -12.27 -3.73
N LEU A 81 2.40 -11.71 -2.52
CA LEU A 81 1.27 -10.92 -1.99
C LEU A 81 1.01 -9.66 -2.83
N ALA A 82 2.07 -8.99 -3.29
CA ALA A 82 1.96 -7.84 -4.17
C ALA A 82 1.36 -8.17 -5.54
N ARG A 83 1.68 -9.35 -6.08
CA ARG A 83 1.09 -9.86 -7.32
C ARG A 83 -0.39 -10.16 -7.14
N GLU A 84 -0.78 -10.83 -6.05
CA GLU A 84 -2.21 -11.02 -5.71
C GLU A 84 -2.96 -9.68 -5.66
N LEU A 85 -2.36 -8.67 -5.00
CA LEU A 85 -2.98 -7.36 -4.91
C LEU A 85 -3.08 -6.67 -6.28
N SER A 86 -2.07 -6.82 -7.13
CA SER A 86 -2.05 -6.32 -8.52
C SER A 86 -3.06 -7.04 -9.44
N GLU A 87 -3.46 -8.27 -9.11
CA GLU A 87 -4.55 -8.95 -9.81
C GLU A 87 -5.91 -8.30 -9.51
N LEU A 88 -6.08 -7.73 -8.31
CA LEU A 88 -7.31 -7.11 -7.84
C LEU A 88 -7.39 -5.60 -8.13
N ALA A 89 -6.25 -4.94 -8.27
CA ALA A 89 -6.13 -3.49 -8.36
C ALA A 89 -5.50 -3.02 -9.68
N GLN A 90 -5.77 -1.77 -10.04
CA GLN A 90 -5.29 -1.10 -11.23
C GLN A 90 -5.02 0.38 -10.95
N ASP A 91 -4.42 1.08 -11.91
CA ASP A 91 -4.20 2.53 -11.86
C ASP A 91 -3.45 2.97 -10.58
N TRP A 92 -2.38 2.24 -10.25
CA TRP A 92 -1.53 2.50 -9.09
C TRP A 92 -0.79 3.83 -9.22
N ASP A 93 -0.89 4.66 -8.20
CA ASP A 93 -0.08 5.86 -8.00
C ASP A 93 0.54 5.84 -6.60
N ALA A 94 1.78 6.32 -6.49
CA ALA A 94 2.47 6.37 -5.21
C ALA A 94 3.35 7.61 -5.10
N LYS A 95 3.33 8.25 -3.93
CA LYS A 95 4.05 9.50 -3.67
C LYS A 95 4.48 9.64 -2.23
N VAL A 96 5.59 10.36 -2.04
CA VAL A 96 6.07 10.75 -0.72
C VAL A 96 5.50 12.12 -0.38
N LEU A 97 4.92 12.23 0.82
CA LEU A 97 4.35 13.45 1.37
C LEU A 97 5.13 13.85 2.62
N ALA A 98 5.40 15.14 2.76
CA ALA A 98 5.92 15.71 3.99
C ALA A 98 4.77 16.33 4.78
N LYS A 99 4.75 16.09 6.10
CA LYS A 99 3.85 16.81 7.01
C LYS A 99 4.39 18.22 7.18
N LEU A 100 3.57 19.23 6.89
CA LEU A 100 3.94 20.65 7.04
C LEU A 100 3.45 21.26 8.35
N LEU A 101 2.35 20.73 8.92
CA LEU A 101 1.69 21.15 10.15
C LEU A 101 1.29 19.92 10.97
#